data_AF-A0A926A1M0-F1
#
_entry.id   AF-A0A926A1M0-F1
#
_cell.length_a   1.000
_cell.length_b   1.000
_cell.length_c   1.000
_cell.angle_alpha   90.00
_cell.angle_beta   90.00
_cell.angle_gamma   90.00
#
_symmetry.space_group_name_H-M   'P 1'
#
loop_
_entity.id
_entity.type
_entity.pdbx_description
1 polymer ?
#
loop_
_entity_poly.entity_id
_entity_poly.type
_entity_poly.pdbx_seq_one_letter_code
_entity_poly.pdbx_strand_id
1 'polypeptide(L)'
;MTRFHDVAIGIRRSITCACLTAMLLPAGLSTAQGAAAAPSALTDAEFWELFATRSERGGQFASENFVSNEMTFQSVIPVLQRTLAPNGVYLGVGPEQNFTYIANLKPRLAIIFDIRRQNAMQHLMFKAIFELAPNRAEFVSRLFSRPYFPRTPAGPSPKALFDLVSAAVPNDSAYQANRKAIMTLLKSRHGFALAADDSALIEQVYATFYQAGPDINYGVRPGAARNTLSPVYPAFSEVQQAVTSDGVSMGFLATEENFLVVRDMHLRNLIVPVVGDFGGPSAIRAVGEYLRKRNLIVTAFYVSNVEQYLFRETGAADRFYASVSALPFDSTSKIIRSVPPGAGDVARFIRSPGSLPGMGAAPFGGSNFGGAGSYFISMTYSDSAGARVMRVTRDSAGVPVTRVLRDTTARSALPFGPGTISMSPPSAARDSAGLAQLRGARGSVDSLVSSMRSGAGTLTLGPAMLGARVRGANLLVGLAGIGETVEGFFAGRLKTYGSVIEMTKTSGWGPRVP
;
A
#
# COMPACT_ATOMS: atom_id res chain seq x y z
N MET A 1 -32.96 -52.92 -47.87
CA MET A 1 -33.78 -51.67 -47.91
C MET A 1 -35.13 -51.95 -47.25
N THR A 2 -35.87 -50.91 -46.83
CA THR A 2 -37.32 -50.92 -46.44
C THR A 2 -37.79 -52.01 -45.46
N ARG A 3 -38.06 -51.74 -44.17
CA ARG A 3 -39.06 -50.86 -43.50
C ARG A 3 -40.35 -51.62 -43.10
N PHE A 4 -40.63 -51.62 -41.79
CA PHE A 4 -41.92 -51.43 -41.06
C PHE A 4 -43.22 -52.13 -41.54
N HIS A 5 -44.18 -52.51 -40.69
CA HIS A 5 -44.41 -52.28 -39.23
C HIS A 5 -44.72 -53.66 -38.54
N ASP A 6 -45.41 -53.89 -37.41
CA ASP A 6 -46.25 -53.08 -36.48
C ASP A 6 -46.24 -53.67 -35.03
N VAL A 7 -47.20 -53.29 -34.16
CA VAL A 7 -47.23 -53.58 -32.70
C VAL A 7 -48.55 -54.19 -32.20
N ALA A 8 -48.48 -55.21 -31.33
CA ALA A 8 -49.46 -55.48 -30.26
C ALA A 8 -48.88 -56.46 -29.20
N ILE A 9 -49.38 -56.40 -27.95
CA ILE A 9 -48.85 -57.16 -26.78
C ILE A 9 -50.02 -57.80 -26.00
N GLY A 10 -49.83 -58.99 -25.43
CA GLY A 10 -50.66 -59.42 -24.29
C GLY A 10 -50.66 -60.90 -23.88
N ILE A 11 -49.72 -61.33 -23.01
CA ILE A 11 -49.92 -62.51 -22.14
C ILE A 11 -49.41 -62.19 -20.74
N ARG A 12 -50.24 -62.45 -19.71
CA ARG A 12 -49.85 -62.43 -18.29
C ARG A 12 -49.33 -63.80 -17.86
N ARG A 13 -48.26 -63.84 -17.05
CA ARG A 13 -48.06 -64.90 -16.04
C ARG A 13 -47.40 -64.32 -14.79
N SER A 14 -47.93 -64.68 -13.63
CA SER A 14 -47.38 -64.34 -12.31
C SER A 14 -46.44 -65.45 -11.83
N ILE A 15 -45.34 -65.08 -11.16
CA ILE A 15 -44.58 -65.99 -10.28
C ILE A 15 -44.29 -65.22 -8.99
N THR A 16 -44.45 -65.91 -7.86
CA THR A 16 -44.42 -65.34 -6.50
C THR A 16 -43.00 -65.23 -5.95
N CYS A 17 -42.80 -64.33 -4.97
CA CYS A 17 -41.51 -64.10 -4.31
C CYS A 17 -40.92 -65.35 -3.64
N ALA A 18 -39.59 -65.45 -3.68
CA ALA A 18 -38.79 -66.12 -2.67
C ALA A 18 -37.87 -65.08 -2.03
N CYS A 19 -37.93 -64.92 -0.71
CA CYS A 19 -37.19 -63.87 0.00
C CYS A 19 -35.75 -64.31 0.28
N LEU A 20 -34.78 -63.46 -0.10
CA LEU A 20 -33.39 -63.55 0.33
C LEU A 20 -32.99 -62.21 0.96
N THR A 21 -32.55 -62.26 2.22
CA THR A 21 -32.23 -61.09 3.03
C THR A 21 -30.92 -60.43 2.60
N ALA A 22 -31.01 -59.32 1.87
CA ALA A 22 -29.90 -58.40 1.70
C ALA A 22 -29.81 -57.46 2.92
N MET A 23 -28.62 -57.29 3.49
CA MET A 23 -28.40 -56.31 4.57
C MET A 23 -28.56 -54.89 4.02
N LEU A 24 -29.61 -54.19 4.46
CA LEU A 24 -29.73 -52.75 4.31
C LEU A 24 -28.75 -52.06 5.27
N LEU A 25 -27.49 -51.96 4.84
CA LEU A 25 -26.61 -50.88 5.29
C LEU A 25 -27.36 -49.56 5.06
N PRO A 26 -27.57 -48.72 6.09
CA PRO A 26 -28.11 -47.39 5.86
C PRO A 26 -27.07 -46.64 5.03
N ALA A 27 -27.38 -46.42 3.75
CA ALA A 27 -26.57 -45.59 2.87
C ALA A 27 -26.42 -44.23 3.55
N GLY A 28 -25.21 -43.94 4.03
CA GLY A 28 -24.98 -42.79 4.88
C GLY A 28 -25.49 -41.54 4.18
N LEU A 29 -26.43 -40.84 4.82
CA LEU A 29 -26.83 -39.50 4.40
C LEU A 29 -25.59 -38.63 4.52
N SER A 30 -24.83 -38.57 3.43
CA SER A 30 -23.71 -37.68 3.26
C SER A 30 -24.31 -36.28 3.23
N THR A 31 -24.45 -35.71 4.43
CA THR A 31 -24.86 -34.32 4.60
C THR A 31 -23.84 -33.52 3.83
N ALA A 32 -24.25 -33.00 2.66
CA ALA A 32 -23.47 -32.01 1.96
C ALA A 32 -23.32 -30.85 2.95
N GLN A 33 -22.12 -30.75 3.55
CA GLN A 33 -21.80 -29.70 4.50
C GLN A 33 -21.85 -28.40 3.69
N GLY A 34 -23.01 -27.74 3.75
CA GLY A 34 -23.35 -26.61 2.90
C GLY A 34 -22.23 -25.60 2.97
N ALA A 35 -21.62 -25.31 1.82
CA ALA A 35 -20.43 -24.47 1.73
C ALA A 35 -20.66 -23.19 2.53
N ALA A 36 -19.99 -23.06 3.68
CA ALA A 36 -20.29 -22.04 4.66
C ALA A 36 -20.11 -20.66 4.01
N ALA A 37 -21.22 -19.96 3.76
CA ALA A 37 -21.20 -18.65 3.14
C ALA A 37 -20.33 -17.72 4.02
N ALA A 38 -19.50 -16.88 3.38
CA ALA A 38 -18.54 -16.05 4.12
C ALA A 38 -19.21 -15.28 5.27
N PRO A 39 -18.55 -15.20 6.44
CA PRO A 39 -19.12 -14.55 7.62
C PRO A 39 -19.66 -13.15 7.30
N SER A 40 -20.89 -12.88 7.70
CA SER A 40 -21.48 -11.52 7.68
C SER A 40 -20.85 -10.64 8.76
N ALA A 41 -20.30 -11.24 9.81
CA ALA A 41 -19.39 -10.66 10.79
C ALA A 41 -18.55 -11.79 11.40
N LEU A 42 -17.39 -11.47 11.98
CA LEU A 42 -16.69 -12.38 12.90
C LEU A 42 -17.05 -12.03 14.34
N THR A 43 -17.16 -13.02 15.21
CA THR A 43 -17.12 -12.78 16.66
C THR A 43 -15.74 -12.27 17.08
N ASP A 44 -15.64 -11.60 18.23
CA ASP A 44 -14.34 -11.13 18.73
C ASP A 44 -13.36 -12.30 18.99
N ALA A 45 -13.90 -13.47 19.35
CA ALA A 45 -13.12 -14.70 19.50
C ALA A 45 -12.57 -15.21 18.15
N GLU A 46 -13.37 -15.20 17.07
CA GLU A 46 -12.89 -15.58 15.73
C GLU A 46 -11.92 -14.56 15.13
N PHE A 47 -12.15 -13.27 15.37
CA PHE A 47 -11.20 -12.21 15.00
C PHE A 47 -9.85 -12.45 15.69
N TRP A 48 -9.87 -12.73 16.99
CA TRP A 48 -8.66 -12.94 17.78
C TRP A 48 -7.98 -14.28 17.46
N GLU A 49 -8.74 -15.34 17.16
CA GLU A 49 -8.20 -16.61 16.63
C GLU A 49 -7.47 -16.38 15.32
N LEU A 50 -8.10 -15.69 14.36
CA LEU A 50 -7.53 -15.41 13.05
C LEU A 50 -6.27 -14.53 13.16
N PHE A 51 -6.30 -13.48 13.99
CA PHE A 51 -5.13 -12.65 14.30
C PHE A 51 -4.00 -13.48 14.93
N ALA A 52 -4.26 -14.15 16.05
CA ALA A 52 -3.21 -14.75 16.87
C ALA A 52 -2.63 -16.04 16.27
N THR A 53 -3.42 -16.81 15.52
CA THR A 53 -3.03 -18.16 15.03
C THR A 53 -2.64 -18.21 13.55
N ARG A 54 -2.71 -17.08 12.82
CA ARG A 54 -2.12 -16.93 11.47
C ARG A 54 -0.98 -15.90 11.42
N SER A 55 -0.76 -15.15 12.51
CA SER A 55 0.38 -14.23 12.61
C SER A 55 1.70 -14.96 12.86
N GLU A 56 2.74 -14.54 12.16
CA GLU A 56 4.14 -14.89 12.41
C GLU A 56 4.75 -14.02 13.53
N ARG A 57 5.96 -14.38 13.98
CA ARG A 57 6.79 -13.49 14.78
C ARG A 57 7.18 -12.28 13.92
N GLY A 58 6.94 -11.06 14.44
CA GLY A 58 7.30 -9.83 13.73
C GLY A 58 8.80 -9.74 13.39
N GLY A 59 9.06 -9.39 12.13
CA GLY A 59 10.39 -9.07 11.61
C GLY A 59 10.70 -7.57 11.71
N GLN A 60 11.46 -7.05 10.75
CA GLN A 60 11.95 -5.66 10.73
C GLN A 60 11.82 -5.05 9.33
N PHE A 61 11.63 -3.73 9.25
CA PHE A 61 11.67 -2.97 8.00
C PHE A 61 12.43 -1.65 8.20
N ALA A 62 13.04 -1.12 7.14
CA ALA A 62 13.96 0.02 7.25
C ALA A 62 13.28 1.40 7.46
N SER A 63 11.95 1.44 7.43
CA SER A 63 11.13 2.60 7.80
C SER A 63 10.03 2.17 8.76
N GLU A 64 9.67 3.07 9.67
CA GLU A 64 8.51 2.90 10.55
C GLU A 64 7.20 2.85 9.76
N ASN A 65 7.16 3.45 8.55
CA ASN A 65 6.10 3.33 7.54
C ASN A 65 4.68 3.37 8.14
N PHE A 66 4.42 4.39 8.98
CA PHE A 66 3.12 4.62 9.63
C PHE A 66 2.03 5.01 8.63
N VAL A 67 2.38 5.65 7.51
CA VAL A 67 1.43 6.09 6.48
C VAL A 67 2.05 5.93 5.10
N SER A 68 1.20 5.75 4.09
CA SER A 68 1.62 5.61 2.70
C SER A 68 2.31 6.88 2.17
N ASN A 69 3.18 6.71 1.17
CA ASN A 69 3.72 7.79 0.34
C ASN A 69 3.20 7.75 -1.11
N GLU A 70 2.30 6.82 -1.42
CA GLU A 70 1.75 6.61 -2.76
C GLU A 70 0.63 7.62 -3.05
N MET A 71 0.87 8.55 -3.99
CA MET A 71 -0.16 9.51 -4.43
C MET A 71 -1.10 8.94 -5.52
N THR A 72 -0.70 7.86 -6.19
CA THR A 72 -1.36 7.34 -7.41
C THR A 72 -2.25 6.12 -7.18
N PHE A 73 -2.31 5.59 -5.94
CA PHE A 73 -2.98 4.34 -5.57
C PHE A 73 -4.47 4.23 -5.96
N GLN A 74 -5.19 5.35 -6.00
CA GLN A 74 -6.60 5.37 -6.38
C GLN A 74 -6.84 5.08 -7.88
N SER A 75 -5.83 5.26 -8.74
CA SER A 75 -5.96 5.21 -10.21
C SER A 75 -6.46 3.88 -10.78
N VAL A 76 -6.21 2.76 -10.11
CA VAL A 76 -6.64 1.42 -10.55
C VAL A 76 -8.06 1.05 -10.08
N ILE A 77 -8.63 1.76 -9.11
CA ILE A 77 -9.92 1.43 -8.50
C ILE A 77 -11.07 1.32 -9.52
N PRO A 78 -11.24 2.24 -10.50
CA PRO A 78 -12.29 2.12 -11.51
C PRO A 78 -12.17 0.86 -12.36
N VAL A 79 -10.95 0.35 -12.54
CA VAL A 79 -10.68 -0.88 -13.32
C VAL A 79 -11.07 -2.10 -12.50
N LEU A 80 -10.66 -2.13 -11.23
CA LEU A 80 -10.97 -3.22 -10.29
C LEU A 80 -12.49 -3.36 -10.08
N GLN A 81 -13.20 -2.24 -9.87
CA GLN A 81 -14.67 -2.21 -9.75
C GLN A 81 -15.41 -2.78 -10.97
N ARG A 82 -14.79 -2.79 -12.17
CA ARG A 82 -15.36 -3.36 -13.40
C ARG A 82 -14.88 -4.77 -13.73
N THR A 83 -13.87 -5.30 -13.03
CA THR A 83 -13.16 -6.52 -13.46
C THR A 83 -12.98 -7.58 -12.39
N LEU A 84 -13.12 -7.26 -11.10
CA LEU A 84 -13.12 -8.25 -10.03
C LEU A 84 -14.49 -8.92 -9.91
N ALA A 85 -14.49 -10.21 -9.57
CA ALA A 85 -15.70 -10.85 -9.05
C ALA A 85 -16.18 -10.11 -7.78
N PRO A 86 -17.49 -9.84 -7.63
CA PRO A 86 -18.03 -9.24 -6.41
C PRO A 86 -17.91 -10.23 -5.24
N ASN A 87 -18.10 -9.74 -4.01
CA ASN A 87 -18.16 -10.57 -2.80
C ASN A 87 -16.87 -11.37 -2.46
N GLY A 88 -15.75 -11.09 -3.11
CA GLY A 88 -14.45 -11.72 -2.83
C GLY A 88 -13.75 -11.19 -1.57
N VAL A 89 -12.53 -11.68 -1.37
CA VAL A 89 -11.61 -11.32 -0.29
C VAL A 89 -10.54 -10.37 -0.80
N TYR A 90 -10.24 -9.34 -0.01
CA TYR A 90 -9.13 -8.43 -0.21
C TYR A 90 -7.95 -8.85 0.66
N LEU A 91 -6.76 -8.96 0.06
CA LEU A 91 -5.48 -9.05 0.77
C LEU A 91 -4.68 -7.77 0.53
N GLY A 92 -3.91 -7.32 1.52
CA GLY A 92 -3.15 -6.07 1.43
C GLY A 92 -1.86 -6.07 2.24
N VAL A 93 -1.03 -5.04 2.03
CA VAL A 93 0.17 -4.74 2.84
C VAL A 93 0.15 -3.32 3.39
N GLY A 94 0.73 -3.08 4.56
CA GLY A 94 0.94 -1.74 5.11
C GLY A 94 -0.32 -1.09 5.73
N PRO A 95 -0.31 0.24 5.95
CA PRO A 95 -1.32 0.94 6.76
C PRO A 95 -2.59 1.34 5.97
N GLU A 96 -2.98 2.61 5.98
CA GLU A 96 -4.34 3.08 5.68
C GLU A 96 -4.76 3.04 4.21
N GLN A 97 -3.85 2.90 3.25
CA GLN A 97 -4.20 2.85 1.84
C GLN A 97 -5.12 1.65 1.52
N ASN A 98 -5.01 0.58 2.31
CA ASN A 98 -5.90 -0.58 2.28
C ASN A 98 -7.37 -0.19 2.52
N PHE A 99 -7.66 0.74 3.43
CA PHE A 99 -9.03 1.20 3.70
C PHE A 99 -9.68 1.83 2.48
N THR A 100 -8.89 2.45 1.60
CA THR A 100 -9.40 3.06 0.36
C THR A 100 -9.81 1.99 -0.66
N TYR A 101 -9.02 0.93 -0.82
CA TYR A 101 -9.45 -0.22 -1.63
C TYR A 101 -10.67 -0.91 -1.01
N ILE A 102 -10.70 -1.11 0.31
CA ILE A 102 -11.82 -1.72 1.03
C ILE A 102 -13.12 -0.91 0.84
N ALA A 103 -13.08 0.42 0.97
CA ALA A 103 -14.23 1.30 0.76
C ALA A 103 -14.86 1.16 -0.64
N ASN A 104 -14.03 1.02 -1.68
CA ASN A 104 -14.46 1.03 -3.07
C ASN A 104 -14.74 -0.37 -3.66
N LEU A 105 -14.09 -1.41 -3.14
CA LEU A 105 -14.25 -2.80 -3.60
C LEU A 105 -15.23 -3.61 -2.74
N LYS A 106 -15.57 -3.11 -1.54
CA LYS A 106 -16.58 -3.65 -0.62
C LYS A 106 -16.45 -5.19 -0.41
N PRO A 107 -15.24 -5.70 -0.07
CA PRO A 107 -14.97 -7.14 0.05
C PRO A 107 -15.69 -7.78 1.25
N ARG A 108 -15.92 -9.10 1.22
CA ARG A 108 -16.54 -9.82 2.36
C ARG A 108 -15.59 -10.05 3.53
N LEU A 109 -14.29 -9.98 3.30
CA LEU A 109 -13.24 -10.05 4.31
C LEU A 109 -12.00 -9.32 3.76
N ALA A 110 -11.31 -8.59 4.62
CA ALA A 110 -10.04 -7.96 4.32
C ALA A 110 -8.97 -8.45 5.31
N ILE A 111 -7.86 -8.98 4.77
CA ILE A 111 -6.69 -9.36 5.56
C ILE A 111 -5.54 -8.42 5.18
N ILE A 112 -4.93 -7.78 6.17
CA ILE A 112 -3.82 -6.85 5.94
C ILE A 112 -2.56 -7.42 6.59
N PHE A 113 -1.61 -7.84 5.76
CA PHE A 113 -0.34 -8.42 6.17
C PHE A 113 0.71 -7.33 6.39
N ASP A 114 1.58 -7.49 7.39
CA ASP A 114 2.84 -6.75 7.42
C ASP A 114 3.90 -7.49 8.24
N ILE A 115 5.16 -7.39 7.82
CA ILE A 115 6.30 -7.95 8.57
C ILE A 115 6.46 -7.29 9.96
N ARG A 116 6.01 -6.05 10.12
CA ARG A 116 6.06 -5.28 11.37
C ARG A 116 4.86 -5.60 12.26
N ARG A 117 5.13 -6.11 13.47
CA ARG A 117 4.12 -6.20 14.54
C ARG A 117 3.51 -4.84 14.91
N GLN A 118 4.29 -3.76 14.75
CA GLN A 118 3.85 -2.36 14.85
C GLN A 118 2.65 -2.05 13.93
N ASN A 119 2.65 -2.55 12.69
CA ASN A 119 1.61 -2.21 11.74
C ASN A 119 0.29 -2.94 12.08
N ALA A 120 0.38 -4.18 12.56
CA ALA A 120 -0.78 -4.89 13.10
C ALA A 120 -1.37 -4.18 14.33
N MET A 121 -0.53 -3.68 15.25
CA MET A 121 -0.98 -2.86 16.38
C MET A 121 -1.60 -1.53 15.94
N GLN A 122 -1.06 -0.90 14.88
CA GLN A 122 -1.65 0.28 14.27
C GLN A 122 -3.03 0.00 13.66
N HIS A 123 -3.26 -1.17 13.06
CA HIS A 123 -4.58 -1.57 12.57
C HIS A 123 -5.58 -1.86 13.69
N LEU A 124 -5.14 -2.38 14.85
CA LEU A 124 -5.99 -2.48 16.04
C LEU A 124 -6.34 -1.10 16.61
N MET A 125 -5.38 -0.16 16.62
CA MET A 125 -5.64 1.26 16.95
C MET A 125 -6.65 1.87 15.98
N PHE A 126 -6.50 1.67 14.66
CA PHE A 126 -7.46 2.16 13.67
C PHE A 126 -8.85 1.56 13.88
N LYS A 127 -8.99 0.23 14.08
CA LYS A 127 -10.26 -0.43 14.40
C LYS A 127 -10.97 0.27 15.55
N ALA A 128 -10.26 0.52 16.66
CA ALA A 128 -10.83 1.21 17.80
C ALA A 128 -11.31 2.64 17.47
N ILE A 129 -10.53 3.40 16.70
CA ILE A 129 -10.89 4.77 16.31
C ILE A 129 -12.10 4.77 15.35
N PHE A 130 -12.20 3.83 14.41
CA PHE A 130 -13.36 3.68 13.52
C PHE A 130 -14.64 3.36 14.31
N GLU A 131 -14.60 2.47 15.31
CA GLU A 131 -15.78 2.17 16.11
C GLU A 131 -16.22 3.37 16.97
N LEU A 132 -15.26 4.05 17.61
CA LEU A 132 -15.48 5.23 18.44
C LEU A 132 -15.91 6.49 17.66
N ALA A 133 -15.68 6.53 16.33
CA ALA A 133 -16.04 7.65 15.48
C ALA A 133 -17.27 7.32 14.61
N PRO A 134 -18.47 7.88 14.89
CA PRO A 134 -19.65 7.63 14.06
C PRO A 134 -19.58 8.26 12.67
N ASN A 135 -18.68 9.22 12.45
CA ASN A 135 -18.47 9.93 11.18
C ASN A 135 -16.96 10.23 10.96
N ARG A 136 -16.59 10.54 9.71
CA ARG A 136 -15.18 10.75 9.30
C ARG A 136 -14.52 11.97 9.93
N ALA A 137 -15.29 12.95 10.40
CA ALA A 137 -14.75 14.12 11.11
C ALA A 137 -14.33 13.77 12.54
N GLU A 138 -15.16 13.03 13.27
CA GLU A 138 -14.77 12.45 14.55
C GLU A 138 -13.60 11.47 14.40
N PHE A 139 -13.51 10.73 13.29
CA PHE A 139 -12.38 9.82 13.05
C PHE A 139 -11.05 10.56 13.04
N VAL A 140 -10.89 11.60 12.20
CA VAL A 140 -9.63 12.38 12.18
C VAL A 140 -9.45 13.22 13.45
N SER A 141 -10.54 13.72 14.05
CA SER A 141 -10.47 14.45 15.32
C SER A 141 -9.91 13.58 16.46
N ARG A 142 -10.33 12.30 16.54
CA ARG A 142 -9.80 11.31 17.48
C ARG A 142 -8.42 10.82 17.11
N LEU A 143 -8.15 10.52 15.84
CA LEU A 143 -6.86 10.02 15.36
C LEU A 143 -5.71 10.97 15.72
N PHE A 144 -5.93 12.27 15.55
CA PHE A 144 -4.92 13.30 15.82
C PHE A 144 -5.09 14.01 17.18
N SER A 145 -6.07 13.61 18.00
CA SER A 145 -6.52 14.28 19.24
C SER A 145 -6.54 15.81 19.14
N ARG A 146 -7.26 16.27 18.12
CA ARG A 146 -7.52 17.67 17.80
C ARG A 146 -9.04 17.86 17.73
N PRO A 147 -9.71 18.23 18.85
CA PRO A 147 -11.14 18.41 18.89
C PRO A 147 -11.60 19.52 17.94
N TYR A 148 -12.42 19.16 16.94
CA TYR A 148 -13.13 20.10 16.09
C TYR A 148 -14.46 19.46 15.68
N PHE A 149 -15.52 20.26 15.59
CA PHE A 149 -16.89 19.76 15.44
C PHE A 149 -17.61 20.53 14.31
N PRO A 150 -17.55 20.05 13.05
CA PRO A 150 -18.26 20.67 11.94
C PRO A 150 -19.77 20.46 12.10
N ARG A 151 -20.52 21.55 12.37
CA ARG A 151 -21.99 21.52 12.60
C ARG A 151 -22.83 21.42 11.31
N THR A 152 -22.41 20.62 10.32
CA THR A 152 -23.03 20.58 8.99
C THR A 152 -23.43 19.16 8.56
N PRO A 153 -24.69 18.90 8.15
CA PRO A 153 -25.17 17.53 7.86
C PRO A 153 -24.42 16.75 6.76
N ALA A 154 -23.86 17.44 5.76
CA ALA A 154 -23.06 16.80 4.70
C ALA A 154 -21.58 16.56 5.09
N GLY A 155 -21.14 17.10 6.23
CA GLY A 155 -19.73 17.25 6.58
C GLY A 155 -18.95 18.18 5.64
N PRO A 156 -17.69 18.52 5.97
CA PRO A 156 -16.82 19.32 5.10
C PRO A 156 -16.25 18.49 3.94
N SER A 157 -15.81 19.12 2.85
CA SER A 157 -15.03 18.44 1.80
C SER A 157 -13.70 17.90 2.38
N PRO A 158 -13.02 16.92 1.75
CA PRO A 158 -11.77 16.36 2.28
C PRO A 158 -10.71 17.42 2.55
N LYS A 159 -10.62 18.46 1.70
CA LYS A 159 -9.77 19.62 1.97
C LYS A 159 -10.20 20.39 3.22
N ALA A 160 -11.47 20.80 3.30
CA ALA A 160 -11.96 21.55 4.45
C ALA A 160 -11.91 20.72 5.76
N LEU A 161 -12.01 19.38 5.68
CA LEU A 161 -11.80 18.45 6.78
C LEU A 161 -10.38 18.59 7.34
N PHE A 162 -9.36 18.46 6.50
CA PHE A 162 -7.96 18.56 6.94
C PHE A 162 -7.51 19.98 7.25
N ASP A 163 -8.05 21.02 6.58
CA ASP A 163 -7.80 22.41 6.93
C ASP A 163 -8.25 22.70 8.37
N LEU A 164 -9.45 22.22 8.77
CA LEU A 164 -9.96 22.35 10.13
C LEU A 164 -9.11 21.59 11.16
N VAL A 165 -8.72 20.34 10.87
CA VAL A 165 -7.88 19.54 11.78
C VAL A 165 -6.49 20.17 11.96
N SER A 166 -5.90 20.69 10.87
CA SER A 166 -4.56 21.29 10.89
C SER A 166 -4.52 22.64 11.61
N ALA A 167 -5.62 23.39 11.58
CA ALA A 167 -5.82 24.61 12.36
C ALA A 167 -6.13 24.32 13.84
N ALA A 168 -6.69 23.15 14.16
CA ALA A 168 -7.01 22.76 15.53
C ALA A 168 -5.75 22.43 16.36
N VAL A 169 -5.68 23.03 17.55
CA VAL A 169 -4.61 22.87 18.53
C VAL A 169 -4.60 21.43 19.07
N PRO A 170 -3.42 20.79 19.27
CA PRO A 170 -3.33 19.51 19.98
C PRO A 170 -3.94 19.65 21.38
N ASN A 171 -4.72 18.67 21.82
CA ASN A 171 -5.38 18.72 23.12
C ASN A 171 -5.02 17.50 23.98
N ASP A 172 -4.21 17.71 25.02
CA ASP A 172 -3.73 16.64 25.89
C ASP A 172 -4.86 15.91 26.62
N SER A 173 -5.91 16.63 27.06
CA SER A 173 -7.06 16.00 27.71
C SER A 173 -7.82 15.08 26.76
N ALA A 174 -8.00 15.48 25.49
CA ALA A 174 -8.56 14.64 24.45
C ALA A 174 -7.65 13.44 24.12
N TYR A 175 -6.33 13.64 24.08
CA TYR A 175 -5.35 12.56 23.90
C TYR A 175 -5.41 11.51 25.00
N GLN A 176 -5.41 11.92 26.28
CA GLN A 176 -5.53 10.99 27.41
C GLN A 176 -6.89 10.26 27.38
N ALA A 177 -7.99 10.97 27.09
CA ALA A 177 -9.32 10.38 27.01
C ALA A 177 -9.46 9.37 25.85
N ASN A 178 -8.99 9.73 24.65
CA ASN A 178 -9.02 8.85 23.47
C ASN A 178 -8.09 7.64 23.65
N ARG A 179 -6.88 7.81 24.20
CA ARG A 179 -5.97 6.68 24.49
C ARG A 179 -6.61 5.69 25.46
N LYS A 180 -7.23 6.18 26.54
CA LYS A 180 -8.01 5.35 27.48
C LYS A 180 -9.18 4.65 26.76
N ALA A 181 -9.92 5.34 25.90
CA ALA A 181 -11.05 4.77 25.17
C ALA A 181 -10.61 3.65 24.20
N ILE A 182 -9.52 3.84 23.44
CA ILE A 182 -8.93 2.83 22.55
C ILE A 182 -8.56 1.57 23.34
N MET A 183 -7.81 1.72 24.43
CA MET A 183 -7.36 0.58 25.24
C MET A 183 -8.51 -0.12 25.97
N THR A 184 -9.51 0.63 26.44
CA THR A 184 -10.72 0.07 27.07
C THR A 184 -11.56 -0.72 26.07
N LEU A 185 -11.74 -0.20 24.85
CA LEU A 185 -12.50 -0.89 23.81
C LEU A 185 -11.80 -2.21 23.42
N LEU A 186 -10.50 -2.17 23.08
CA LEU A 186 -9.77 -3.36 22.66
C LEU A 186 -9.68 -4.42 23.77
N LYS A 187 -9.33 -4.04 25.00
CA LYS A 187 -9.07 -5.00 26.09
C LYS A 187 -10.32 -5.40 26.89
N SER A 188 -11.29 -4.49 27.06
CA SER A 188 -12.45 -4.72 27.93
C SER A 188 -13.77 -4.92 27.19
N ARG A 189 -13.94 -4.38 25.96
CA ARG A 189 -15.15 -4.61 25.16
C ARG A 189 -15.02 -5.80 24.21
N HIS A 190 -13.88 -5.93 23.52
CA HIS A 190 -13.62 -7.09 22.65
C HIS A 190 -12.85 -8.23 23.35
N GLY A 191 -12.35 -8.02 24.57
CA GLY A 191 -11.60 -9.03 25.32
C GLY A 191 -10.27 -9.45 24.70
N PHE A 192 -9.69 -8.66 23.78
CA PHE A 192 -8.46 -9.02 23.09
C PHE A 192 -7.28 -9.15 24.06
N ALA A 193 -6.61 -10.30 24.03
CA ALA A 193 -5.52 -10.67 24.92
C ALA A 193 -4.18 -9.99 24.55
N LEU A 194 -4.20 -8.65 24.48
CA LEU A 194 -3.05 -7.82 24.18
C LEU A 194 -1.99 -7.93 25.28
N ALA A 195 -0.77 -8.35 24.90
CA ALA A 195 0.39 -8.38 25.78
C ALA A 195 0.76 -6.98 26.27
N ALA A 196 1.70 -6.90 27.23
CA ALA A 196 2.24 -5.63 27.70
C ALA A 196 2.87 -4.84 26.54
N ASP A 197 3.75 -5.48 25.77
CA ASP A 197 4.44 -4.89 24.61
C ASP A 197 3.45 -4.43 23.52
N ASP A 198 2.40 -5.21 23.24
CA ASP A 198 1.35 -4.83 22.29
C ASP A 198 0.58 -3.60 22.78
N SER A 199 0.26 -3.56 24.07
CA SER A 199 -0.43 -2.43 24.70
C SER A 199 0.42 -1.16 24.61
N ALA A 200 1.71 -1.25 24.94
CA ALA A 200 2.66 -0.15 24.84
C ALA A 200 2.88 0.31 23.38
N LEU A 201 2.92 -0.62 22.43
CA LEU A 201 3.11 -0.32 21.01
C LEU A 201 1.88 0.37 20.41
N ILE A 202 0.65 -0.01 20.80
CA ILE A 202 -0.57 0.74 20.46
C ILE A 202 -0.49 2.18 21.01
N GLU A 203 -0.09 2.37 22.26
CA GLU A 203 0.05 3.71 22.84
C GLU A 203 1.16 4.54 22.16
N GLN A 204 2.29 3.93 21.77
CA GLN A 204 3.39 4.58 21.04
C GLN A 204 2.99 4.99 19.61
N VAL A 205 2.26 4.12 18.89
CA VAL A 205 1.68 4.45 17.59
C VAL A 205 0.74 5.64 17.74
N TYR A 206 -0.18 5.59 18.70
CA TYR A 206 -1.17 6.65 18.91
C TYR A 206 -0.53 7.99 19.34
N ALA A 207 0.52 7.94 20.17
CA ALA A 207 1.34 9.12 20.50
C ALA A 207 2.00 9.74 19.26
N THR A 208 2.46 8.92 18.31
CA THR A 208 3.10 9.37 17.07
C THR A 208 2.09 10.10 16.17
N PHE A 209 0.87 9.57 16.02
CA PHE A 209 -0.22 10.26 15.32
C PHE A 209 -0.62 11.57 16.01
N TYR A 210 -0.72 11.60 17.34
CA TYR A 210 -1.01 12.83 18.11
C TYR A 210 0.04 13.94 17.88
N GLN A 211 1.32 13.59 18.04
CA GLN A 211 2.46 14.52 17.96
C GLN A 211 2.60 15.12 16.55
N ALA A 212 2.59 14.28 15.50
CA ALA A 212 2.74 14.73 14.13
C ALA A 212 1.47 15.41 13.57
N GLY A 213 0.28 14.96 13.98
CA GLY A 213 -0.99 15.45 13.45
C GLY A 213 -1.19 15.09 11.97
N PRO A 214 -2.03 15.83 11.23
CA PRO A 214 -2.31 15.59 9.80
C PRO A 214 -1.09 15.66 8.86
N ASP A 215 0.05 16.16 9.34
CA ASP A 215 1.31 16.28 8.61
C ASP A 215 2.18 15.01 8.71
N ILE A 216 1.76 14.00 9.49
CA ILE A 216 2.45 12.70 9.58
C ILE A 216 2.71 12.13 8.19
N ASN A 217 3.94 11.71 7.93
CA ASN A 217 4.36 11.18 6.63
C ASN A 217 5.26 9.95 6.79
N TYR A 218 5.52 9.24 5.68
CA TYR A 218 6.31 8.00 5.64
C TYR A 218 7.71 8.09 6.31
N GLY A 219 8.28 9.29 6.43
CA GLY A 219 9.58 9.54 7.06
C GLY A 219 9.56 9.83 8.56
N VAL A 220 8.38 9.82 9.21
CA VAL A 220 8.24 10.04 10.66
C VAL A 220 8.96 8.96 11.47
N ARG A 221 9.42 9.34 12.66
CA ARG A 221 9.90 8.43 13.71
C ARG A 221 9.21 8.77 15.04
N PRO A 222 8.99 7.80 15.95
CA PRO A 222 8.44 8.09 17.28
C PRO A 222 9.26 9.17 18.00
N GLY A 223 8.57 10.16 18.58
CA GLY A 223 9.23 11.29 19.26
C GLY A 223 9.83 12.36 18.34
N ALA A 224 9.69 12.25 17.01
CA ALA A 224 10.08 13.33 16.09
C ALA A 224 9.13 14.54 16.22
N ALA A 225 9.69 15.74 16.36
CA ALA A 225 8.90 16.97 16.40
C ALA A 225 8.28 17.28 15.02
N ARG A 226 7.05 17.82 14.99
CA ARG A 226 6.31 18.12 13.75
C ARG A 226 7.09 18.98 12.73
N ASN A 227 7.98 19.85 13.21
CA ASN A 227 8.83 20.71 12.37
C ASN A 227 10.10 20.03 11.82
N THR A 228 10.42 18.78 12.19
CA THR A 228 11.55 18.00 11.66
C THR A 228 11.13 16.95 10.63
N LEU A 229 9.84 16.86 10.31
CA LEU A 229 9.33 15.96 9.26
C LEU A 229 9.85 16.36 7.88
N SER A 230 10.45 15.41 7.16
CA SER A 230 11.01 15.67 5.83
C SER A 230 9.92 16.01 4.82
N PRO A 231 9.98 17.16 4.12
CA PRO A 231 8.97 17.57 3.13
C PRO A 231 9.04 16.79 1.81
N VAL A 232 9.91 15.77 1.73
CA VAL A 232 10.05 14.89 0.57
C VAL A 232 8.86 13.93 0.46
N TYR A 233 8.32 13.41 1.56
CA TYR A 233 7.16 12.52 1.54
C TYR A 233 5.85 13.31 1.67
N PRO A 234 4.77 12.92 0.96
CA PRO A 234 3.47 13.54 1.15
C PRO A 234 2.95 13.23 2.56
N ALA A 235 2.24 14.19 3.15
CA ALA A 235 1.56 13.98 4.43
C ALA A 235 0.32 13.09 4.26
N PHE A 236 -0.13 12.45 5.35
CA PHE A 236 -1.40 11.71 5.41
C PHE A 236 -2.57 12.57 4.89
N SER A 237 -2.63 13.84 5.29
CA SER A 237 -3.63 14.78 4.78
C SER A 237 -3.57 14.97 3.26
N GLU A 238 -2.38 14.94 2.65
CA GLU A 238 -2.21 15.05 1.19
C GLU A 238 -2.58 13.75 0.47
N VAL A 239 -2.19 12.59 1.00
CA VAL A 239 -2.54 11.26 0.47
C VAL A 239 -4.06 11.02 0.52
N GLN A 240 -4.72 11.45 1.60
CA GLN A 240 -6.19 11.35 1.76
C GLN A 240 -6.96 12.43 1.00
N GLN A 241 -6.29 13.48 0.49
CA GLN A 241 -6.84 14.44 -0.47
C GLN A 241 -6.49 14.11 -1.93
N ALA A 242 -5.74 13.04 -2.19
CA ALA A 242 -5.39 12.64 -3.55
C ALA A 242 -6.64 12.28 -4.37
N VAL A 243 -6.54 12.49 -5.68
CA VAL A 243 -7.58 12.25 -6.68
C VAL A 243 -7.03 11.43 -7.84
N THR A 244 -7.92 10.76 -8.56
CA THR A 244 -7.59 10.13 -9.85
C THR A 244 -7.28 11.19 -10.92
N SER A 245 -6.78 10.76 -12.08
CA SER A 245 -6.43 11.65 -13.20
C SER A 245 -7.60 12.45 -13.77
N ASP A 246 -8.82 11.94 -13.60
CA ASP A 246 -10.11 12.55 -13.93
C ASP A 246 -10.72 13.37 -12.77
N GLY A 247 -9.97 13.56 -11.67
CA GLY A 247 -10.32 14.44 -10.56
C GLY A 247 -11.23 13.84 -9.49
N VAL A 248 -11.55 12.55 -9.57
CA VAL A 248 -12.41 11.87 -8.60
C VAL A 248 -11.60 11.53 -7.33
N SER A 249 -12.12 11.90 -6.16
CA SER A 249 -11.54 11.46 -4.88
C SER A 249 -12.23 10.17 -4.44
N MET A 250 -11.47 9.08 -4.38
CA MET A 250 -11.93 7.75 -3.98
C MET A 250 -11.42 7.34 -2.59
N GLY A 251 -10.58 8.15 -1.94
CA GLY A 251 -10.04 7.90 -0.60
C GLY A 251 -11.10 7.51 0.45
N PHE A 252 -10.71 6.75 1.48
CA PHE A 252 -11.67 6.32 2.52
C PHE A 252 -12.26 7.48 3.34
N LEU A 253 -11.60 8.66 3.35
CA LEU A 253 -12.10 9.90 3.95
C LEU A 253 -12.71 10.89 2.94
N ALA A 254 -12.81 10.50 1.65
CA ALA A 254 -13.30 11.36 0.57
C ALA A 254 -14.78 11.74 0.74
N THR A 255 -15.59 10.77 1.17
CA THR A 255 -17.04 10.90 1.38
C THR A 255 -17.44 10.24 2.70
N GLU A 256 -18.64 10.53 3.20
CA GLU A 256 -19.18 9.83 4.36
C GLU A 256 -19.51 8.36 4.04
N GLU A 257 -19.95 8.05 2.81
CA GLU A 257 -20.20 6.66 2.38
C GLU A 257 -18.92 5.81 2.45
N ASN A 258 -17.81 6.30 1.89
CA ASN A 258 -16.53 5.58 1.88
C ASN A 258 -16.05 5.29 3.31
N PHE A 259 -16.22 6.26 4.22
CA PHE A 259 -15.88 6.09 5.63
C PHE A 259 -16.79 5.07 6.32
N LEU A 260 -18.10 5.17 6.11
CA LEU A 260 -19.09 4.29 6.75
C LEU A 260 -18.94 2.83 6.31
N VAL A 261 -18.52 2.55 5.06
CA VAL A 261 -18.19 1.19 4.59
C VAL A 261 -17.03 0.58 5.40
N VAL A 262 -15.94 1.31 5.58
CA VAL A 262 -14.77 0.81 6.32
C VAL A 262 -15.10 0.68 7.82
N ARG A 263 -15.85 1.63 8.37
CA ARG A 263 -16.35 1.59 9.75
C ARG A 263 -17.23 0.38 10.01
N ASP A 264 -18.20 0.11 9.14
CA ASP A 264 -19.08 -1.06 9.22
C ASP A 264 -18.29 -2.37 9.16
N MET A 265 -17.30 -2.48 8.27
CA MET A 265 -16.43 -3.66 8.26
C MET A 265 -15.58 -3.80 9.53
N HIS A 266 -15.12 -2.71 10.17
CA HIS A 266 -14.45 -2.79 11.47
C HIS A 266 -15.39 -3.20 12.61
N LEU A 267 -16.63 -2.68 12.64
CA LEU A 267 -17.68 -3.07 13.59
C LEU A 267 -18.07 -4.54 13.45
N ARG A 268 -18.07 -5.07 12.21
CA ARG A 268 -18.34 -6.48 11.90
C ARG A 268 -17.09 -7.38 11.97
N ASN A 269 -15.95 -6.87 12.46
CA ASN A 269 -14.69 -7.61 12.59
C ASN A 269 -14.11 -8.18 11.27
N LEU A 270 -14.43 -7.58 10.12
CA LEU A 270 -14.05 -8.07 8.78
C LEU A 270 -12.78 -7.42 8.19
N ILE A 271 -12.05 -6.63 8.97
CA ILE A 271 -10.73 -6.09 8.60
C ILE A 271 -9.73 -6.57 9.65
N VAL A 272 -8.98 -7.62 9.32
CA VAL A 272 -8.13 -8.34 10.28
C VAL A 272 -6.66 -8.16 9.90
N PRO A 273 -5.84 -7.50 10.74
CA PRO A 273 -4.40 -7.47 10.52
C PRO A 273 -3.79 -8.85 10.79
N VAL A 274 -2.71 -9.19 10.10
CA VAL A 274 -1.91 -10.40 10.32
C VAL A 274 -0.44 -10.00 10.26
N VAL A 275 0.35 -10.38 11.26
CA VAL A 275 1.81 -10.22 11.17
C VAL A 275 2.34 -11.29 10.22
N GLY A 276 3.05 -10.91 9.17
CA GLY A 276 3.52 -11.86 8.16
C GLY A 276 4.58 -11.29 7.26
N ASP A 277 5.69 -12.01 7.12
CA ASP A 277 6.64 -11.77 6.05
C ASP A 277 6.08 -12.33 4.73
N PHE A 278 6.25 -11.59 3.64
CA PHE A 278 5.88 -12.04 2.30
C PHE A 278 6.87 -13.10 1.79
N GLY A 279 8.14 -13.01 2.21
CA GLY A 279 9.12 -14.08 2.10
C GLY A 279 8.98 -15.14 3.21
N GLY A 280 7.97 -15.03 4.07
CA GLY A 280 7.75 -15.87 5.24
C GLY A 280 7.25 -17.29 4.91
N PRO A 281 7.40 -18.23 5.85
CA PRO A 281 7.04 -19.63 5.61
C PRO A 281 5.53 -19.92 5.75
N SER A 282 4.75 -19.13 6.50
CA SER A 282 3.45 -19.57 7.00
C SER A 282 2.29 -18.57 6.91
N ALA A 283 2.45 -17.27 7.16
CA ALA A 283 1.32 -16.34 7.34
C ALA A 283 0.34 -16.33 6.16
N ILE A 284 0.83 -16.10 4.94
CA ILE A 284 0.03 -16.09 3.70
C ILE A 284 -0.60 -17.47 3.44
N ARG A 285 0.11 -18.56 3.75
CA ARG A 285 -0.37 -19.95 3.55
C ARG A 285 -1.49 -20.32 4.53
N ALA A 286 -1.32 -19.98 5.81
CA ALA A 286 -2.28 -20.25 6.86
C ALA A 286 -3.58 -19.45 6.66
N VAL A 287 -3.48 -18.22 6.14
CA VAL A 287 -4.65 -17.48 5.64
C VAL A 287 -5.24 -18.18 4.40
N GLY A 288 -4.44 -18.60 3.43
CA GLY A 288 -4.91 -19.37 2.26
C GLY A 288 -5.65 -20.67 2.63
N GLU A 289 -5.25 -21.35 3.70
CA GLU A 289 -5.99 -22.48 4.28
C GLU A 289 -7.32 -22.05 4.92
N TYR A 290 -7.30 -21.00 5.76
CA TYR A 290 -8.49 -20.47 6.42
C TYR A 290 -9.56 -20.05 5.39
N LEU A 291 -9.14 -19.44 4.28
CA LEU A 291 -9.99 -19.03 3.16
C LEU A 291 -10.56 -20.24 2.42
N ARG A 292 -9.74 -21.26 2.08
CA ARG A 292 -10.23 -22.51 1.46
C ARG A 292 -11.26 -23.23 2.33
N LYS A 293 -11.00 -23.35 3.64
CA LYS A 293 -11.90 -23.99 4.62
C LYS A 293 -13.27 -23.27 4.72
N ARG A 294 -13.41 -22.06 4.16
CA ARG A 294 -14.64 -21.26 4.09
C ARG A 294 -15.07 -20.96 2.64
N ASN A 295 -14.50 -21.63 1.63
CA ASN A 295 -14.78 -21.43 0.20
C ASN A 295 -14.65 -19.97 -0.28
N LEU A 296 -13.68 -19.23 0.27
CA LEU A 296 -13.48 -17.82 -0.01
C LEU A 296 -12.40 -17.60 -1.08
N ILE A 297 -12.69 -16.74 -2.06
CA ILE A 297 -11.81 -16.43 -3.18
C ILE A 297 -11.16 -15.05 -2.97
N VAL A 298 -9.84 -14.99 -3.07
CA VAL A 298 -9.06 -13.75 -3.13
C VAL A 298 -9.27 -13.12 -4.49
N THR A 299 -9.85 -11.91 -4.54
CA THR A 299 -10.06 -11.17 -5.80
C THR A 299 -9.05 -10.03 -5.97
N ALA A 300 -8.59 -9.44 -4.87
CA ALA A 300 -7.52 -8.43 -4.90
C ALA A 300 -6.42 -8.77 -3.91
N PHE A 301 -5.16 -8.64 -4.33
CA PHE A 301 -4.00 -8.66 -3.44
C PHE A 301 -3.11 -7.43 -3.70
N TYR A 302 -3.19 -6.42 -2.82
CA TYR A 302 -2.30 -5.27 -2.86
C TYR A 302 -0.97 -5.59 -2.16
N VAL A 303 0.14 -5.41 -2.88
CA VAL A 303 1.50 -5.78 -2.43
C VAL A 303 2.48 -4.60 -2.48
N SER A 304 2.01 -3.38 -2.77
CA SER A 304 2.83 -2.18 -2.92
C SER A 304 4.09 -2.47 -3.79
N ASN A 305 5.29 -2.11 -3.33
CA ASN A 305 6.56 -2.47 -3.96
C ASN A 305 7.29 -3.64 -3.26
N VAL A 306 6.61 -4.49 -2.48
CA VAL A 306 7.25 -5.54 -1.65
C VAL A 306 8.14 -6.48 -2.46
N GLU A 307 7.76 -6.83 -3.69
CA GLU A 307 8.56 -7.67 -4.58
C GLU A 307 9.95 -7.07 -4.89
N GLN A 308 10.13 -5.75 -4.81
CA GLN A 308 11.44 -5.09 -4.91
C GLN A 308 12.45 -5.61 -3.88
N TYR A 309 11.97 -6.04 -2.71
CA TYR A 309 12.77 -6.59 -1.63
C TYR A 309 12.89 -8.12 -1.75
N LEU A 310 11.81 -8.82 -2.13
CA LEU A 310 11.81 -10.27 -2.34
C LEU A 310 12.77 -10.73 -3.45
N PHE A 311 12.98 -9.91 -4.49
CA PHE A 311 13.99 -10.17 -5.53
C PHE A 311 15.41 -9.71 -5.17
N ARG A 312 15.65 -9.24 -3.93
CA ARG A 312 16.99 -8.93 -3.40
C ARG A 312 17.51 -9.98 -2.42
N GLU A 313 16.63 -10.79 -1.82
CA GLU A 313 17.00 -11.91 -0.95
C GLU A 313 16.87 -13.24 -1.69
N THR A 314 17.92 -14.07 -1.63
CA THR A 314 17.94 -15.41 -2.23
C THR A 314 16.79 -16.27 -1.71
N GLY A 315 15.90 -16.70 -2.60
CA GLY A 315 14.78 -17.59 -2.28
C GLY A 315 13.53 -16.90 -1.71
N ALA A 316 13.55 -15.60 -1.40
CA ALA A 316 12.37 -14.93 -0.85
C ALA A 316 11.22 -14.83 -1.88
N ALA A 317 11.55 -14.51 -3.13
CA ALA A 317 10.60 -14.54 -4.24
C ALA A 317 9.99 -15.95 -4.44
N ASP A 318 10.79 -17.02 -4.38
CA ASP A 318 10.30 -18.39 -4.52
C ASP A 318 9.33 -18.77 -3.39
N ARG A 319 9.67 -18.42 -2.14
CA ARG A 319 8.80 -18.67 -0.96
C ARG A 319 7.50 -17.86 -1.04
N PHE A 320 7.56 -16.62 -1.52
CA PHE A 320 6.38 -15.78 -1.76
C PHE A 320 5.48 -16.36 -2.84
N TYR A 321 5.97 -16.63 -4.05
CA TYR A 321 5.12 -17.11 -5.15
C TYR A 321 4.58 -18.53 -4.92
N ALA A 322 5.31 -19.38 -4.19
CA ALA A 322 4.76 -20.65 -3.69
C ALA A 322 3.62 -20.45 -2.67
N SER A 323 3.64 -19.36 -1.90
CA SER A 323 2.55 -19.00 -0.98
C SER A 323 1.37 -18.35 -1.70
N VAL A 324 1.62 -17.56 -2.76
CA VAL A 324 0.57 -16.98 -3.63
C VAL A 324 -0.12 -18.04 -4.46
N SER A 325 0.61 -19.01 -5.03
CA SER A 325 0.01 -20.18 -5.70
C SER A 325 -0.80 -21.05 -4.73
N ALA A 326 -0.47 -20.98 -3.44
CA ALA A 326 -1.24 -21.58 -2.35
C ALA A 326 -2.38 -20.70 -1.81
N LEU A 327 -2.83 -19.65 -2.50
CA LEU A 327 -4.09 -18.94 -2.22
C LEU A 327 -5.26 -19.48 -3.08
N PRO A 328 -6.51 -19.43 -2.59
CA PRO A 328 -7.69 -19.60 -3.43
C PRO A 328 -7.96 -18.31 -4.23
N PHE A 329 -7.79 -18.34 -5.55
CA PHE A 329 -8.06 -17.23 -6.47
C PHE A 329 -8.70 -17.74 -7.78
N ASP A 330 -9.22 -16.83 -8.62
CA ASP A 330 -9.79 -17.15 -9.93
C ASP A 330 -9.13 -16.33 -11.07
N SER A 331 -9.65 -16.43 -12.30
CA SER A 331 -9.13 -15.71 -13.47
C SER A 331 -9.41 -14.19 -13.47
N THR A 332 -10.39 -13.74 -12.69
CA THR A 332 -10.66 -12.31 -12.46
C THR A 332 -9.65 -11.71 -11.49
N SER A 333 -9.13 -12.49 -10.54
CA SER A 333 -8.28 -11.99 -9.45
C SER A 333 -7.03 -11.22 -9.91
N LYS A 334 -6.72 -10.12 -9.20
CA LYS A 334 -5.61 -9.21 -9.53
C LYS A 334 -4.62 -9.01 -8.38
N ILE A 335 -3.34 -8.96 -8.71
CA ILE A 335 -2.30 -8.33 -7.87
C ILE A 335 -2.31 -6.84 -8.18
N ILE A 336 -2.25 -6.01 -7.14
CA ILE A 336 -2.12 -4.55 -7.22
C ILE A 336 -0.73 -4.18 -6.71
N ARG A 337 0.09 -3.57 -7.57
CA ARG A 337 1.49 -3.22 -7.28
C ARG A 337 1.76 -1.73 -7.41
N SER A 338 2.83 -1.29 -6.77
CA SER A 338 3.37 0.07 -6.86
C SER A 338 4.76 0.00 -7.49
N VAL A 339 4.81 0.21 -8.81
CA VAL A 339 6.01 0.01 -9.63
C VAL A 339 6.63 1.35 -10.06
N PRO A 340 7.96 1.44 -10.21
CA PRO A 340 8.59 2.60 -10.84
C PRO A 340 8.08 2.84 -12.27
N PRO A 341 7.94 4.09 -12.73
CA PRO A 341 7.48 4.38 -14.09
C PRO A 341 8.47 3.84 -15.13
N GLY A 342 7.96 3.05 -16.08
CA GLY A 342 8.74 2.59 -17.24
C GLY A 342 9.06 3.73 -18.21
N ALA A 343 10.01 3.51 -19.11
CA ALA A 343 10.49 4.54 -20.05
C ALA A 343 9.38 5.20 -20.90
N GLY A 344 8.34 4.43 -21.28
CA GLY A 344 7.18 4.96 -22.00
C GLY A 344 6.15 5.72 -21.13
N ASP A 345 6.19 5.56 -19.81
CA ASP A 345 5.23 6.19 -18.89
C ASP A 345 5.69 7.54 -18.33
N VAL A 346 6.96 7.92 -18.48
CA VAL A 346 7.50 9.22 -18.02
C VAL A 346 6.64 10.39 -18.53
N ALA A 347 6.18 10.33 -19.79
CA ALA A 347 5.35 11.35 -20.41
C ALA A 347 3.88 11.38 -19.91
N ARG A 348 3.44 10.38 -19.13
CA ARG A 348 2.18 10.39 -18.35
C ARG A 348 2.43 10.76 -16.89
N PHE A 349 3.53 10.29 -16.32
CA PHE A 349 3.96 10.63 -14.97
C PHE A 349 4.08 12.14 -14.77
N ILE A 350 4.55 12.89 -15.78
CA ILE A 350 4.63 14.37 -15.78
C ILE A 350 3.25 15.08 -15.88
N ARG A 351 2.18 14.36 -16.25
CA ARG A 351 0.83 14.91 -16.52
C ARG A 351 -0.24 14.50 -15.50
N SER A 352 0.15 13.88 -14.38
CA SER A 352 -0.80 13.45 -13.35
C SER A 352 -1.08 14.59 -12.35
N PRO A 353 -2.31 14.78 -11.84
CA PRO A 353 -2.57 15.69 -10.74
C PRO A 353 -1.69 15.33 -9.52
N GLY A 354 -0.71 16.18 -9.20
CA GLY A 354 0.30 15.93 -8.16
C GLY A 354 1.75 15.81 -8.67
N SER A 355 1.96 15.56 -9.97
CA SER A 355 3.28 15.67 -10.59
C SER A 355 3.54 17.10 -11.08
N LEU A 356 4.66 17.71 -10.66
CA LEU A 356 5.04 19.05 -11.15
C LEU A 356 5.86 18.94 -12.45
N PRO A 357 5.55 19.74 -13.49
CA PRO A 357 6.40 19.83 -14.67
C PRO A 357 7.74 20.50 -14.28
N GLY A 358 8.85 19.87 -14.69
CA GLY A 358 10.22 20.37 -14.43
C GLY A 358 11.11 19.48 -13.58
N MET A 359 10.63 18.37 -13.03
CA MET A 359 11.50 17.40 -12.35
C MET A 359 12.17 16.44 -13.33
N GLY A 360 13.50 16.49 -13.39
CA GLY A 360 14.29 15.32 -13.79
C GLY A 360 14.12 14.20 -12.75
N ALA A 361 14.18 12.94 -13.19
CA ALA A 361 13.96 11.79 -12.32
C ALA A 361 15.12 11.61 -11.31
N ALA A 362 14.99 12.23 -10.14
CA ALA A 362 15.85 11.93 -9.00
C ALA A 362 15.66 10.45 -8.59
N PRO A 363 16.72 9.62 -8.61
CA PRO A 363 16.57 8.18 -8.43
C PRO A 363 16.17 7.83 -7.00
N PHE A 364 15.10 7.05 -6.86
CA PHE A 364 14.83 6.35 -5.60
C PHE A 364 16.00 5.40 -5.29
N GLY A 365 16.38 5.36 -4.00
CA GLY A 365 17.70 4.89 -3.55
C GLY A 365 18.20 3.59 -4.19
N GLY A 366 19.28 3.69 -4.97
CA GLY A 366 20.02 2.54 -5.48
C GLY A 366 19.34 1.70 -6.56
N SER A 367 18.37 2.27 -7.30
CA SER A 367 17.81 1.63 -8.51
C SER A 367 18.38 2.26 -9.78
N ASN A 368 19.51 1.74 -10.27
CA ASN A 368 20.05 2.14 -11.56
C ASN A 368 19.19 1.57 -12.70
N PHE A 369 18.30 2.38 -13.24
CA PHE A 369 17.66 2.12 -14.52
C PHE A 369 18.69 2.35 -15.64
N GLY A 370 19.17 1.25 -16.23
CA GLY A 370 20.13 1.29 -17.33
C GLY A 370 19.89 0.12 -18.29
N GLY A 371 19.87 0.43 -19.58
CA GLY A 371 19.96 -0.61 -20.62
C GLY A 371 21.30 -1.35 -20.57
N ALA A 372 21.42 -2.41 -21.37
CA ALA A 372 22.57 -3.30 -21.36
C ALA A 372 23.91 -2.55 -21.48
N GLY A 373 24.83 -2.75 -20.53
CA GLY A 373 26.21 -2.25 -20.65
C GLY A 373 27.06 -2.16 -19.38
N SER A 374 26.49 -1.96 -18.18
CA SER A 374 27.28 -1.91 -16.94
C SER A 374 26.45 -2.13 -15.66
N TYR A 375 26.85 -3.11 -14.84
CA TYR A 375 26.28 -3.33 -13.51
C TYR A 375 27.24 -2.84 -12.43
N PHE A 376 26.75 -1.99 -11.53
CA PHE A 376 27.45 -1.59 -10.31
C PHE A 376 26.59 -1.97 -9.11
N ILE A 377 27.12 -2.82 -8.22
CA ILE A 377 26.49 -3.13 -6.94
C ILE A 377 27.35 -2.48 -5.85
N SER A 378 26.75 -1.55 -5.11
CA SER A 378 27.36 -0.94 -3.92
C SER A 378 26.48 -1.27 -2.72
N MET A 379 27.03 -2.03 -1.77
CA MET A 379 26.35 -2.39 -0.52
C MET A 379 27.15 -1.81 0.64
N THR A 380 26.49 -0.99 1.46
CA THR A 380 27.07 -0.44 2.69
C THR A 380 26.63 -1.30 3.86
N TYR A 381 27.58 -1.85 4.59
CA TYR A 381 27.37 -2.59 5.84
C TYR A 381 27.95 -1.76 6.98
N SER A 382 27.16 -1.48 8.01
CA SER A 382 27.63 -0.82 9.23
C SER A 382 27.81 -1.86 10.31
N ASP A 383 29.05 -2.07 10.75
CA ASP A 383 29.33 -2.79 12.00
C ASP A 383 29.57 -1.77 13.15
N SER A 384 29.72 -2.26 14.38
CA SER A 384 29.93 -1.42 15.56
C SER A 384 31.29 -0.68 15.59
N ALA A 385 32.12 -0.81 14.56
CA ALA A 385 33.39 -0.13 14.36
C ALA A 385 33.45 0.69 13.05
N GLY A 386 32.32 0.89 12.35
CA GLY A 386 32.19 1.84 11.24
C GLY A 386 31.52 1.27 9.98
N ALA A 387 31.35 2.14 8.98
CA ALA A 387 30.78 1.77 7.69
C ALA A 387 31.82 1.12 6.76
N ARG A 388 31.48 -0.05 6.21
CA ARG A 388 32.22 -0.71 5.13
C ARG A 388 31.41 -0.62 3.84
N VAL A 389 32.02 -0.11 2.79
CA VAL A 389 31.41 -0.06 1.45
C VAL A 389 31.99 -1.20 0.61
N MET A 390 31.18 -2.20 0.30
CA MET A 390 31.55 -3.26 -0.64
C MET A 390 31.01 -2.91 -2.03
N ARG A 391 31.92 -2.73 -2.98
CA ARG A 391 31.61 -2.42 -4.38
C ARG A 391 32.01 -3.57 -5.28
N VAL A 392 31.04 -4.23 -5.89
CA VAL A 392 31.26 -5.24 -6.94
C VAL A 392 31.13 -4.55 -8.30
N THR A 393 32.17 -4.71 -9.12
CA THR A 393 32.28 -4.14 -10.47
C THR A 393 32.68 -5.29 -11.40
N ARG A 394 32.00 -5.48 -12.54
CA ARG A 394 32.56 -6.35 -13.58
C ARG A 394 33.61 -5.59 -14.38
N ASP A 395 34.71 -6.24 -14.72
CA ASP A 395 35.66 -5.72 -15.70
C ASP A 395 35.12 -5.85 -17.13
N SER A 396 35.91 -5.42 -18.12
CA SER A 396 35.56 -5.50 -19.54
C SER A 396 35.53 -6.93 -20.11
N ALA A 397 36.02 -7.93 -19.37
CA ALA A 397 35.86 -9.35 -19.69
C ALA A 397 34.63 -9.98 -18.99
N GLY A 398 33.90 -9.18 -18.20
CA GLY A 398 32.72 -9.61 -17.45
C GLY A 398 33.03 -10.32 -16.14
N VAL A 399 34.28 -10.37 -15.68
CA VAL A 399 34.68 -11.05 -14.43
C VAL A 399 34.32 -10.15 -13.23
N PRO A 400 33.69 -10.68 -12.16
CA PRO A 400 33.30 -9.88 -10.99
C PRO A 400 34.50 -9.55 -10.11
N VAL A 401 34.90 -8.28 -10.09
CA VAL A 401 35.94 -7.73 -9.22
C VAL A 401 35.29 -7.06 -8.01
N THR A 402 35.58 -7.58 -6.81
CA THR A 402 35.12 -7.00 -5.54
C THR A 402 36.18 -6.07 -4.97
N ARG A 403 35.82 -4.80 -4.71
CA ARG A 403 36.62 -3.88 -3.89
C ARG A 403 35.89 -3.57 -2.59
N VAL A 404 36.57 -3.75 -1.46
CA VAL A 404 36.09 -3.31 -0.15
C VAL A 404 36.79 -2.00 0.19
N LEU A 405 36.02 -0.95 0.41
CA LEU A 405 36.49 0.33 0.94
C LEU A 405 36.05 0.45 2.40
N ARG A 406 37.01 0.71 3.28
CA ARG A 406 36.78 0.96 4.71
C ARG A 406 37.02 2.44 4.95
N ASP A 407 35.98 3.18 5.33
CA ASP A 407 36.16 4.55 5.80
C ASP A 407 36.39 4.53 7.31
N THR A 408 37.48 5.14 7.75
CA THR A 408 37.86 5.26 9.17
C THR A 408 38.10 6.71 9.57
N THR A 409 37.68 7.69 8.77
CA THR A 409 38.07 9.10 8.92
C THR A 409 37.18 9.90 9.88
N ALA A 410 36.00 9.37 10.26
CA ALA A 410 35.11 9.99 11.23
C ALA A 410 35.60 9.83 12.70
N ARG A 411 36.64 10.57 13.10
CA ARG A 411 36.98 10.83 14.51
C ARG A 411 36.68 12.29 14.89
N SER A 412 36.19 12.47 16.11
CA SER A 412 35.61 13.72 16.62
C SER A 412 36.63 14.75 17.14
N ALA A 413 36.39 16.04 16.87
CA ALA A 413 36.95 17.16 17.62
C ALA A 413 36.05 18.41 17.55
N LEU A 414 35.97 19.17 18.66
CA LEU A 414 35.56 20.59 18.71
C LEU A 414 36.82 21.46 18.77
N PRO A 415 36.79 22.74 18.32
CA PRO A 415 37.01 23.83 19.29
C PRO A 415 36.29 25.18 18.95
N PHE A 416 36.60 26.24 19.72
CA PHE A 416 35.99 27.58 19.70
C PHE A 416 36.79 28.66 18.90
N GLY A 417 36.08 29.51 18.15
CA GLY A 417 36.37 30.96 17.87
C GLY A 417 37.68 31.38 17.15
N PRO A 418 37.94 32.70 16.95
CA PRO A 418 37.05 33.87 17.08
C PRO A 418 37.12 34.93 15.92
N GLY A 419 36.14 35.87 15.85
CA GLY A 419 36.19 37.12 15.06
C GLY A 419 35.73 37.04 13.59
N THR A 420 35.25 38.10 12.90
CA THR A 420 34.94 39.50 13.27
C THR A 420 33.70 40.03 12.49
N ILE A 421 33.24 41.26 12.74
CA ILE A 421 31.99 41.86 12.20
C ILE A 421 32.29 43.06 11.30
N SER A 422 31.54 43.27 10.19
CA SER A 422 31.39 44.60 9.56
C SER A 422 30.07 44.79 8.79
N MET A 423 29.60 46.04 8.78
CA MET A 423 28.23 46.53 8.59
C MET A 423 27.90 47.03 7.16
N SER A 424 26.61 47.31 6.89
CA SER A 424 26.06 48.03 5.70
C SER A 424 25.70 49.50 6.09
N PRO A 425 24.89 50.37 5.38
CA PRO A 425 23.97 50.25 4.21
C PRO A 425 24.32 51.35 3.12
N PRO A 426 23.45 52.21 2.49
CA PRO A 426 22.01 52.20 2.12
C PRO A 426 21.59 52.71 0.70
N SER A 427 20.37 52.36 0.26
CA SER A 427 19.48 53.12 -0.69
C SER A 427 19.88 53.23 -2.20
N ALA A 428 18.99 53.51 -3.18
CA ALA A 428 17.56 53.88 -3.16
C ALA A 428 16.71 53.37 -4.37
N ALA A 429 15.40 53.23 -4.13
CA ALA A 429 14.23 53.33 -5.04
C ALA A 429 14.20 52.79 -6.50
N ARG A 430 13.41 51.70 -6.67
CA ARG A 430 12.37 51.43 -7.69
C ARG A 430 12.66 51.59 -9.21
N ASP A 431 12.53 50.46 -9.91
CA ASP A 431 11.65 50.35 -11.09
C ASP A 431 10.90 48.99 -11.07
N SER A 432 9.71 48.88 -11.69
CA SER A 432 8.78 47.76 -11.43
C SER A 432 8.95 46.55 -12.36
N ALA A 433 9.84 45.62 -11.96
CA ALA A 433 10.26 44.46 -12.77
C ALA A 433 9.15 43.49 -13.29
N GLY A 434 7.97 43.46 -12.67
CA GLY A 434 6.93 42.46 -12.97
C GLY A 434 6.42 42.48 -14.43
N LEU A 435 6.36 43.66 -15.07
CA LEU A 435 5.93 43.77 -16.47
C LEU A 435 7.00 43.35 -17.48
N ALA A 436 8.28 43.44 -17.13
CA ALA A 436 9.36 42.87 -17.95
C ALA A 436 9.36 41.34 -17.84
N GLN A 437 9.18 40.81 -16.62
CA GLN A 437 9.14 39.38 -16.32
C GLN A 437 8.03 38.65 -17.10
N LEU A 438 6.84 39.26 -17.20
CA LEU A 438 5.72 38.73 -17.99
C LEU A 438 5.97 38.68 -19.51
N ARG A 439 6.79 39.59 -20.06
CA ARG A 439 7.19 39.53 -21.48
C ARG A 439 8.23 38.43 -21.71
N GLY A 440 9.20 38.28 -20.80
CA GLY A 440 10.18 37.19 -20.83
C GLY A 440 9.54 35.80 -20.75
N ALA A 441 8.46 35.65 -19.98
CA ALA A 441 7.73 34.39 -19.79
C ALA A 441 7.05 33.84 -21.07
N ARG A 442 6.76 34.66 -22.08
CA ARG A 442 6.26 34.17 -23.38
C ARG A 442 7.41 33.69 -24.28
N GLY A 443 8.41 34.54 -24.48
CA GLY A 443 9.55 34.21 -25.36
C GLY A 443 10.34 32.97 -24.91
N SER A 444 10.35 32.65 -23.62
CA SER A 444 10.99 31.42 -23.11
C SER A 444 10.19 30.13 -23.38
N VAL A 445 8.86 30.20 -23.54
CA VAL A 445 8.06 29.03 -23.96
C VAL A 445 8.27 28.76 -25.44
N ASP A 446 8.23 29.82 -26.27
CA ASP A 446 8.45 29.70 -27.71
C ASP A 446 9.88 29.20 -28.03
N SER A 447 10.90 29.65 -27.28
CA SER A 447 12.28 29.16 -27.43
C SER A 447 12.46 27.70 -26.98
N LEU A 448 11.69 27.22 -25.99
CA LEU A 448 11.71 25.82 -25.56
C LEU A 448 11.07 24.89 -26.62
N VAL A 449 9.97 25.32 -27.23
CA VAL A 449 9.34 24.60 -28.36
C VAL A 449 10.23 24.62 -29.60
N SER A 450 11.01 25.70 -29.81
CA SER A 450 11.99 25.80 -30.89
C SER A 450 13.21 24.88 -30.68
N SER A 451 13.81 24.88 -29.48
CA SER A 451 15.01 24.05 -29.21
C SER A 451 14.72 22.55 -29.22
N MET A 452 13.54 22.12 -28.78
CA MET A 452 13.07 20.73 -28.93
C MET A 452 12.87 20.29 -30.39
N ARG A 453 12.84 21.22 -31.36
CA ARG A 453 12.81 20.91 -32.80
C ARG A 453 14.19 20.89 -33.46
N SER A 454 15.23 21.49 -32.86
CA SER A 454 16.54 21.68 -33.49
C SER A 454 17.65 20.71 -33.04
N GLY A 455 17.37 19.80 -32.10
CA GLY A 455 18.17 18.59 -31.88
C GLY A 455 19.58 18.73 -31.29
N ALA A 456 20.04 19.95 -30.97
CA ALA A 456 21.36 20.20 -30.39
C ALA A 456 21.34 21.35 -29.38
N GLY A 457 22.02 21.16 -28.23
CA GLY A 457 22.19 22.21 -27.21
C GLY A 457 22.51 21.65 -25.81
N THR A 458 23.76 21.80 -25.37
CA THR A 458 24.18 21.45 -24.00
C THR A 458 23.66 22.49 -23.01
N LEU A 459 23.03 22.05 -21.91
CA LEU A 459 22.24 22.91 -21.04
C LEU A 459 22.98 23.25 -19.73
N THR A 460 23.56 24.44 -19.65
CA THR A 460 24.24 24.96 -18.46
C THR A 460 23.29 25.80 -17.61
N LEU A 461 23.03 25.38 -16.36
CA LEU A 461 22.11 26.08 -15.45
C LEU A 461 22.84 27.02 -14.49
N GLY A 462 22.37 28.26 -14.38
CA GLY A 462 22.81 29.24 -13.39
C GLY A 462 21.99 29.20 -12.08
N PRO A 463 22.43 29.87 -10.99
CA PRO A 463 21.93 29.62 -9.63
C PRO A 463 20.49 30.06 -9.30
N ALA A 464 19.76 30.67 -10.24
CA ALA A 464 18.51 31.39 -9.98
C ALA A 464 17.22 30.54 -10.09
N MET A 465 17.25 29.27 -9.67
CA MET A 465 16.11 28.34 -9.72
C MET A 465 16.03 27.44 -8.47
N LEU A 466 15.79 28.04 -7.29
CA LEU A 466 15.66 27.33 -6.01
C LEU A 466 14.25 27.51 -5.42
N GLY A 467 13.34 26.61 -5.83
CA GLY A 467 11.95 26.56 -5.34
C GLY A 467 11.17 25.27 -5.64
N ALA A 468 11.73 24.34 -6.42
CA ALA A 468 11.06 23.09 -6.77
C ALA A 468 11.16 22.06 -5.63
N ARG A 469 10.05 21.82 -4.92
CA ARG A 469 9.96 20.76 -3.88
C ARG A 469 9.97 19.37 -4.52
N VAL A 470 11.14 18.72 -4.58
CA VAL A 470 11.25 17.31 -5.02
C VAL A 470 10.52 16.40 -4.03
N ARG A 471 9.36 15.87 -4.43
CA ARG A 471 8.55 14.94 -3.63
C ARG A 471 8.79 13.49 -4.09
N GLY A 472 9.00 12.60 -3.13
CA GLY A 472 9.28 11.18 -3.35
C GLY A 472 8.03 10.35 -3.65
N ALA A 473 7.35 10.64 -4.77
CA ALA A 473 6.13 9.97 -5.22
C ALA A 473 6.34 9.24 -6.56
N ASN A 474 7.53 8.65 -6.78
CA ASN A 474 7.97 8.11 -8.07
C ASN A 474 7.50 6.67 -8.33
N LEU A 475 6.28 6.32 -7.92
CA LEU A 475 5.65 5.02 -8.17
C LEU A 475 4.28 5.20 -8.86
N LEU A 476 4.03 4.37 -9.86
CA LEU A 476 2.73 4.19 -10.50
C LEU A 476 2.08 2.92 -9.96
N VAL A 477 0.79 2.98 -9.67
CA VAL A 477 0.04 1.77 -9.28
C VAL A 477 -0.50 1.06 -10.53
N GLY A 478 -0.33 -0.26 -10.56
CA GLY A 478 -0.62 -1.11 -11.72
C GLY A 478 -1.12 -2.50 -11.31
N LEU A 479 -1.60 -3.27 -12.29
CA LEU A 479 -2.25 -4.56 -12.09
C LEU A 479 -1.63 -5.68 -12.94
N ALA A 480 -1.72 -6.91 -12.43
CA ALA A 480 -1.53 -8.16 -13.18
C ALA A 480 -2.52 -9.22 -12.68
N GLY A 481 -2.83 -10.26 -13.47
CA GLY A 481 -3.56 -11.42 -12.95
C GLY A 481 -2.75 -12.20 -11.91
N ILE A 482 -3.41 -12.71 -10.87
CA ILE A 482 -2.72 -13.59 -9.89
C ILE A 482 -2.21 -14.85 -10.60
N GLY A 483 -3.06 -15.52 -11.36
CA GLY A 483 -2.68 -16.70 -12.16
C GLY A 483 -1.58 -16.42 -13.18
N GLU A 484 -1.70 -15.34 -13.96
CA GLU A 484 -0.69 -14.92 -14.95
C GLU A 484 0.68 -14.66 -14.31
N THR A 485 0.69 -14.09 -13.10
CA THR A 485 1.91 -13.85 -12.32
C THR A 485 2.52 -15.17 -11.83
N VAL A 486 1.73 -16.02 -11.20
CA VAL A 486 2.18 -17.31 -10.65
C VAL A 486 2.74 -18.21 -11.75
N GLU A 487 2.01 -18.35 -12.85
CA GLU A 487 2.43 -19.11 -14.03
C GLU A 487 3.67 -18.48 -14.67
N GLY A 488 3.72 -17.15 -14.79
CA GLY A 488 4.89 -16.42 -15.27
C GLY A 488 6.14 -16.60 -14.40
N PHE A 489 5.99 -16.76 -13.08
CA PHE A 489 7.10 -17.05 -12.19
C PHE A 489 7.62 -18.48 -12.38
N PHE A 490 6.74 -19.49 -12.26
CA PHE A 490 7.15 -20.90 -12.36
C PHE A 490 7.58 -21.32 -13.78
N ALA A 491 7.08 -20.66 -14.83
CA ALA A 491 7.60 -20.80 -16.19
C ALA A 491 8.95 -20.07 -16.42
N GLY A 492 9.54 -19.46 -15.40
CA GLY A 492 10.81 -18.74 -15.48
C GLY A 492 10.75 -17.47 -16.32
N ARG A 493 9.58 -16.84 -16.49
CA ARG A 493 9.40 -15.55 -17.18
C ARG A 493 9.67 -14.37 -16.23
N LEU A 494 9.35 -14.50 -14.94
CA LEU A 494 9.57 -13.48 -13.91
C LEU A 494 10.86 -13.69 -13.09
N LYS A 495 12.02 -13.71 -13.75
CA LYS A 495 13.32 -13.97 -13.07
C LYS A 495 13.85 -12.78 -12.25
N THR A 496 13.31 -11.59 -12.43
CA THR A 496 13.78 -10.34 -11.79
C THR A 496 12.62 -9.41 -11.48
N TYR A 497 12.83 -8.46 -10.56
CA TYR A 497 11.88 -7.37 -10.34
C TYR A 497 11.62 -6.53 -11.62
N GLY A 498 12.59 -6.44 -12.53
CA GLY A 498 12.40 -5.80 -13.85
C GLY A 498 11.29 -6.48 -14.66
N SER A 499 11.35 -7.81 -14.80
CA SER A 499 10.28 -8.58 -15.46
C SER A 499 8.92 -8.52 -14.74
N VAL A 500 8.89 -8.30 -13.42
CA VAL A 500 7.65 -8.01 -12.68
C VAL A 500 7.09 -6.62 -13.03
N ILE A 501 7.94 -5.60 -13.17
CA ILE A 501 7.52 -4.27 -13.64
C ILE A 501 6.97 -4.36 -15.07
N GLU A 502 7.65 -5.08 -15.97
CA GLU A 502 7.23 -5.26 -17.37
C GLU A 502 5.88 -5.99 -17.52
N MET A 503 5.61 -7.00 -16.68
CA MET A 503 4.30 -7.65 -16.60
C MET A 503 3.22 -6.72 -16.01
N THR A 504 3.60 -5.80 -15.14
CA THR A 504 2.68 -4.94 -14.40
C THR A 504 2.24 -3.78 -15.27
N LYS A 505 1.14 -4.01 -16.00
CA LYS A 505 0.45 -2.98 -16.75
C LYS A 505 0.07 -1.82 -15.80
N THR A 506 0.29 -0.59 -16.27
CA THR A 506 0.05 0.68 -15.54
C THR A 506 -1.12 1.47 -16.14
N SER A 507 -1.42 1.24 -17.41
CA SER A 507 -2.26 2.10 -18.25
C SER A 507 -2.94 1.28 -19.36
N GLY A 508 -3.84 1.90 -20.15
CA GLY A 508 -4.53 1.19 -21.24
C GLY A 508 -5.58 0.19 -20.74
N TRP A 509 -6.26 0.51 -19.64
CA TRP A 509 -7.29 -0.30 -18.97
C TRP A 509 -8.70 -0.22 -19.59
N GLY A 510 -8.81 0.29 -20.81
CA GLY A 510 -10.06 0.22 -21.57
C GLY A 510 -10.45 -1.23 -21.88
N PRO A 511 -11.70 -1.48 -22.26
CA PRO A 511 -12.04 -2.73 -22.92
C PRO A 511 -11.10 -2.93 -24.13
N ARG A 512 -10.71 -4.17 -24.41
CA ARG A 512 -10.17 -4.48 -25.73
C ARG A 512 -11.29 -4.17 -26.73
N VAL A 513 -11.03 -3.31 -27.71
CA VAL A 513 -11.87 -3.22 -28.90
C VAL A 513 -11.84 -4.61 -29.56
N PRO A 514 -13.00 -5.18 -29.97
CA PRO A 514 -13.07 -6.52 -30.57
C PRO A 514 -12.15 -6.70 -31.79
#